data_AF-A0A162VE42-F1
#
_entry.id   AF-A0A162VE42-F1
#
_cell.length_a   1.000
_cell.length_b   1.000
_cell.length_c   1.000
_cell.angle_alpha   90.00
_cell.angle_beta   90.00
_cell.angle_gamma   90.00
#
_symmetry.space_group_name_H-M   'P 1'
#
loop_
_entity.id
_entity.type
_entity.pdbx_description
1 polymer ?
#
loop_
_entity_poly.entity_id
_entity_poly.type
_entity_poly.pdbx_seq_one_letter_code
_entity_poly.pdbx_strand_id
1 'polypeptide(L)'
;MAPSSPILERFRTLLRPRKSERSASKPDINMHEPPSSGLQPDPRSAGAVASQPSNAHLEYQAGGLTSIQSLPAESAAPSQTRRESQFSDLEILHTRLSNAHLLAHHQFELHPAGGVSYKPHVTGPARHGRQPSHSLLPHVQSEPLSSDPLTINIQKSVPVELTQAEKEIFRSLDVPSALCCISRGDEDLHQFFINFGPLNEGAANAVFSIQPGHHDNTASGFLFVAVRDLGNTATAIPSHMVADKVLRVSKGLPKSLRSEVIVDGFMADVRPLFVSPSASTATCQTLKEIDLDKHLMAHLPVVLLDKAMSALKELVPAIRLLSSTAQFGILLPNMSTVAGQNITFEIKPKWLAQSPAAPPDAIRCRTCALQFSRGKGVPNDYICPLRLSNESPACKDDIAWIRRWAENSLSLQFQTDGNANSNQQANLGVLVDHVVAYFTTGDGRTLLLHLKKLQATLDSEGILQRYAHPRDDFNFVYDLRLAMTLRDCSLFVVVPLHEGNITSKLADLDFKSAEKMDDWRDKEAALVDDGWYVKNPEIHNVCLLAGKRLT
;
A
#
# COMPACT_ATOMS: atom_id res chain seq x y z
N MET A 1 7.68 10.04 -57.32
CA MET A 1 6.64 10.93 -57.90
C MET A 1 5.59 11.19 -56.83
N ALA A 2 5.50 12.46 -56.42
CA ALA A 2 4.48 13.20 -55.65
C ALA A 2 3.57 12.51 -54.59
N PRO A 3 3.15 13.23 -53.53
CA PRO A 3 3.87 14.26 -52.79
C PRO A 3 3.73 14.15 -51.25
N SER A 4 4.75 14.67 -50.58
CA SER A 4 4.79 15.02 -49.16
C SER A 4 3.79 16.12 -48.80
N SER A 5 3.02 15.92 -47.73
CA SER A 5 2.08 16.92 -47.19
C SER A 5 2.81 18.00 -46.36
N PRO A 6 2.62 19.30 -46.65
CA PRO A 6 3.44 20.42 -46.17
C PRO A 6 2.99 21.01 -44.82
N ILE A 7 2.74 20.17 -43.81
CA ILE A 7 2.32 20.62 -42.47
C ILE A 7 3.32 20.20 -41.37
N LEU A 8 4.28 19.33 -41.66
CA LEU A 8 5.21 18.77 -40.67
C LEU A 8 6.58 19.48 -40.53
N GLU A 9 6.79 20.61 -41.21
CA GLU A 9 8.11 21.29 -41.23
C GLU A 9 8.10 22.71 -40.61
N ARG A 10 6.95 23.17 -40.08
CA ARG A 10 6.80 24.51 -39.49
C ARG A 10 6.82 24.59 -37.95
N PHE A 11 7.06 23.48 -37.25
CA PHE A 11 7.10 23.43 -35.77
C PHE A 11 8.47 23.04 -35.20
N ARG A 12 9.57 23.31 -35.91
CA ARG A 12 10.96 23.01 -35.48
C ARG A 12 11.85 24.23 -35.17
N THR A 13 11.29 25.44 -35.00
CA THR A 13 12.12 26.66 -34.95
C THR A 13 11.77 27.70 -33.88
N LEU A 14 11.01 27.36 -32.85
CA LEU A 14 10.82 28.25 -31.70
C LEU A 14 11.12 27.50 -30.41
N LEU A 15 11.93 28.13 -29.53
CA LEU A 15 12.52 27.61 -28.28
C LEU A 15 13.93 26.98 -28.39
N ARG A 16 14.86 27.67 -29.06
CA ARG A 16 16.26 27.71 -28.62
C ARG A 16 16.45 28.90 -27.68
N PRO A 17 16.82 28.72 -26.40
CA PRO A 17 17.34 29.83 -25.61
C PRO A 17 18.72 30.23 -26.15
N ARG A 18 18.86 31.52 -26.46
CA ARG A 18 20.14 32.16 -26.82
C ARG A 18 21.10 32.09 -25.63
N LYS A 19 22.33 31.66 -25.88
CA LYS A 19 23.49 31.89 -24.99
C LYS A 19 23.63 33.39 -24.74
N SER A 20 23.61 33.80 -23.47
CA SER A 20 24.20 35.06 -23.03
C SER A 20 25.61 34.80 -22.55
N GLU A 21 26.59 35.38 -23.25
CA GLU A 21 27.96 35.53 -22.80
C GLU A 21 28.08 36.58 -21.67
N ARG A 22 29.19 36.45 -20.93
CA ARG A 22 29.80 37.32 -19.89
C ARG A 22 29.75 36.69 -18.49
N SER A 23 30.82 36.72 -17.70
CA SER A 23 32.21 37.09 -17.89
C SER A 23 32.94 36.64 -16.62
N ALA A 24 34.19 36.20 -16.76
CA ALA A 24 35.04 35.77 -15.66
C ALA A 24 35.30 36.89 -14.65
N SER A 25 35.20 36.57 -13.36
CA SER A 25 35.96 37.21 -12.30
C SER A 25 36.07 36.27 -11.09
N LYS A 26 37.25 35.67 -10.92
CA LYS A 26 37.70 35.09 -9.65
C LYS A 26 37.91 36.21 -8.62
N PRO A 27 37.88 35.87 -7.33
CA PRO A 27 39.13 36.03 -6.58
C PRO A 27 39.50 34.79 -5.76
N ASP A 28 40.81 34.52 -5.71
CA ASP A 28 41.48 33.59 -4.82
C ASP A 28 41.46 34.10 -3.37
N ILE A 29 41.17 33.23 -2.39
CA ILE A 29 41.75 33.30 -1.03
C ILE A 29 42.05 31.88 -0.54
N ASN A 30 43.19 31.78 0.13
CA ASN A 30 44.02 30.63 0.42
C ASN A 30 43.72 30.01 1.80
N MET A 31 43.98 28.70 1.90
CA MET A 31 44.57 27.94 3.03
C MET A 31 43.86 27.72 4.40
N HIS A 32 44.06 26.47 4.86
CA HIS A 32 44.09 25.90 6.23
C HIS A 32 42.86 25.13 6.77
N GLU A 33 43.02 23.79 6.78
CA GLU A 33 42.78 22.74 7.81
C GLU A 33 42.01 23.09 9.11
N PRO A 34 41.35 22.11 9.83
CA PRO A 34 41.80 20.72 10.02
C PRO A 34 40.71 19.62 10.01
N PRO A 35 41.11 18.32 10.09
CA PRO A 35 40.21 17.22 10.36
C PRO A 35 40.04 17.00 11.88
N SER A 36 38.83 16.69 12.34
CA SER A 36 38.63 16.30 13.74
C SER A 36 37.67 15.12 13.88
N SER A 37 38.23 14.04 14.45
CA SER A 37 37.66 13.07 15.41
C SER A 37 36.41 12.29 14.97
N GLY A 38 36.40 10.95 14.86
CA GLY A 38 37.22 9.96 15.57
C GLY A 38 36.70 9.74 16.99
N LEU A 39 35.64 8.93 17.13
CA LEU A 39 35.19 8.38 18.41
C LEU A 39 35.16 6.85 18.28
N GLN A 40 36.23 6.23 18.77
CA GLN A 40 36.23 4.84 19.21
C GLN A 40 35.84 4.76 20.70
N PRO A 41 35.33 3.60 21.15
CA PRO A 41 34.82 3.40 22.50
C PRO A 41 35.94 3.05 23.49
N ASP A 42 35.77 3.41 24.76
CA ASP A 42 36.69 2.99 25.81
C ASP A 42 35.99 2.08 26.86
N PRO A 43 36.72 1.11 27.46
CA PRO A 43 36.20 -0.09 28.10
C PRO A 43 36.30 -0.04 29.64
N ARG A 44 35.75 -1.06 30.31
CA ARG A 44 36.22 -1.68 31.59
C ARG A 44 35.28 -2.85 31.94
N SER A 45 35.72 -4.10 31.79
CA SER A 45 36.32 -5.00 32.82
C SER A 45 35.25 -5.64 33.71
N ALA A 46 35.20 -6.93 34.05
CA ALA A 46 35.99 -8.17 33.88
C ALA A 46 34.99 -9.31 34.20
N GLY A 47 35.11 -10.60 33.90
CA GLY A 47 36.18 -11.51 33.52
C GLY A 47 35.78 -12.87 34.11
N ALA A 48 35.89 -13.98 33.35
CA ALA A 48 36.15 -15.32 33.89
C ALA A 48 36.15 -16.40 32.79
N VAL A 49 37.35 -16.97 32.61
CA VAL A 49 37.67 -18.41 32.51
C VAL A 49 37.22 -19.20 31.27
N ALA A 50 38.25 -19.48 30.48
CA ALA A 50 38.49 -20.53 29.50
C ALA A 50 37.74 -21.87 29.66
N SER A 51 37.44 -22.49 28.53
CA SER A 51 37.75 -23.90 28.21
C SER A 51 37.60 -24.15 26.69
N GLN A 52 38.71 -24.44 26.01
CA GLN A 52 38.70 -25.25 24.77
C GLN A 52 38.60 -26.74 25.17
N PRO A 53 38.09 -27.62 24.29
CA PRO A 53 39.00 -28.47 23.50
C PRO A 53 38.44 -28.72 22.06
N SER A 54 39.25 -28.65 21.01
CA SER A 54 40.18 -29.67 20.45
C SER A 54 39.61 -30.35 19.20
N ASN A 55 40.45 -30.36 18.17
CA ASN A 55 40.30 -31.04 16.88
C ASN A 55 39.85 -32.51 16.97
N ALA A 56 39.08 -32.94 15.97
CA ALA A 56 39.15 -34.32 15.49
C ALA A 56 38.93 -34.38 13.97
N HIS A 57 40.03 -34.71 13.29
CA HIS A 57 40.12 -35.31 11.97
C HIS A 57 39.19 -36.53 11.85
N LEU A 58 38.54 -36.71 10.70
CA LEU A 58 38.14 -38.03 10.19
C LEU A 58 38.04 -37.96 8.66
N GLU A 59 39.11 -38.42 8.01
CA GLU A 59 39.08 -38.94 6.64
C GLU A 59 38.39 -40.31 6.66
N TYR A 60 37.53 -40.60 5.67
CA TYR A 60 37.47 -41.95 5.09
C TYR A 60 36.84 -41.96 3.68
N GLN A 61 37.73 -42.21 2.72
CA GLN A 61 37.68 -43.05 1.52
C GLN A 61 36.44 -43.18 0.60
N ALA A 62 36.82 -43.19 -0.68
CA ALA A 62 36.06 -43.46 -1.88
C ALA A 62 35.66 -44.93 -2.11
N GLY A 63 34.62 -45.09 -2.93
CA GLY A 63 34.21 -46.28 -3.68
C GLY A 63 32.84 -45.97 -4.28
N GLY A 64 32.48 -46.25 -5.51
CA GLY A 64 33.00 -47.08 -6.59
C GLY A 64 31.80 -47.34 -7.51
N LEU A 65 32.03 -47.26 -8.82
CA LEU A 65 31.09 -47.34 -9.96
C LEU A 65 29.95 -48.38 -9.87
N THR A 66 28.80 -48.09 -10.52
CA THR A 66 28.31 -48.92 -11.64
C THR A 66 27.18 -48.26 -12.44
N SER A 67 27.26 -48.48 -13.75
CA SER A 67 26.42 -48.01 -14.84
C SER A 67 25.40 -49.09 -15.22
N ILE A 68 24.15 -48.73 -15.53
CA ILE A 68 23.24 -49.55 -16.36
C ILE A 68 22.47 -48.66 -17.35
N GLN A 69 22.33 -49.23 -18.56
CA GLN A 69 21.98 -48.65 -19.84
C GLN A 69 20.46 -48.49 -20.11
N SER A 70 20.24 -47.55 -21.03
CA SER A 70 19.16 -47.19 -21.98
C SER A 70 18.12 -48.20 -22.54
N LEU A 71 16.90 -47.64 -22.76
CA LEU A 71 15.92 -47.74 -23.89
C LEU A 71 14.92 -48.94 -23.97
N PRO A 72 13.76 -48.84 -24.70
CA PRO A 72 13.33 -47.83 -25.68
C PRO A 72 11.89 -47.26 -25.53
N ALA A 73 11.56 -46.36 -26.48
CA ALA A 73 10.35 -45.58 -26.67
C ALA A 73 9.13 -46.38 -27.20
N GLU A 74 7.92 -45.88 -26.88
CA GLU A 74 6.72 -46.10 -27.69
C GLU A 74 5.81 -44.87 -27.68
N SER A 75 5.32 -44.52 -28.86
CA SER A 75 4.53 -43.35 -29.22
C SER A 75 3.04 -43.69 -29.35
N ALA A 76 2.14 -42.89 -28.77
CA ALA A 76 0.75 -42.78 -29.26
C ALA A 76 0.01 -41.52 -28.74
N ALA A 77 -0.18 -40.56 -29.67
CA ALA A 77 -1.29 -39.63 -29.91
C ALA A 77 -1.85 -38.66 -28.81
N PRO A 78 -2.30 -37.44 -29.20
CA PRO A 78 -2.54 -36.33 -28.29
C PRO A 78 -4.00 -36.30 -27.79
N SER A 79 -4.20 -36.34 -26.47
CA SER A 79 -5.47 -35.96 -25.86
C SER A 79 -5.53 -34.44 -25.68
N GLN A 80 -6.60 -33.85 -26.20
CA GLN A 80 -6.88 -32.42 -26.19
C GLN A 80 -6.74 -31.82 -24.79
N THR A 81 -5.66 -31.08 -24.58
CA THR A 81 -5.51 -30.18 -23.44
C THR A 81 -6.43 -28.98 -23.69
N ARG A 82 -7.52 -28.96 -22.91
CA ARG A 82 -8.38 -27.80 -22.71
C ARG A 82 -7.50 -26.63 -22.28
N ARG A 83 -7.26 -25.68 -23.18
CA ARG A 83 -6.59 -24.40 -22.88
C ARG A 83 -7.39 -23.69 -21.80
N GLU A 84 -6.91 -23.75 -20.57
CA GLU A 84 -7.33 -22.82 -19.54
C GLU A 84 -6.81 -21.43 -19.91
N SER A 85 -7.71 -20.45 -19.79
CA SER A 85 -7.57 -19.09 -20.27
C SER A 85 -6.38 -18.37 -19.63
N GLN A 86 -5.31 -18.20 -20.40
CA GLN A 86 -4.31 -17.17 -20.12
C GLN A 86 -4.94 -15.81 -20.41
N PHE A 87 -5.14 -15.03 -19.35
CA PHE A 87 -5.58 -13.64 -19.45
C PHE A 87 -4.52 -12.83 -20.22
N SER A 88 -4.91 -12.20 -21.32
CA SER A 88 -3.98 -11.52 -22.22
C SER A 88 -3.59 -10.13 -21.70
N ASP A 89 -2.39 -9.66 -22.02
CA ASP A 89 -1.90 -8.29 -21.72
C ASP A 89 -2.83 -7.19 -22.28
N LEU A 90 -3.66 -7.54 -23.27
CA LEU A 90 -4.65 -6.67 -23.91
C LEU A 90 -5.80 -6.28 -22.95
N GLU A 91 -6.15 -7.14 -22.00
CA GLU A 91 -7.28 -6.94 -21.09
C GLU A 91 -7.00 -5.85 -20.04
N ILE A 92 -5.74 -5.74 -19.59
CA ILE A 92 -5.32 -4.65 -18.68
C ILE A 92 -5.30 -3.31 -19.41
N LEU A 93 -4.87 -3.30 -20.68
CA LEU A 93 -4.96 -2.12 -21.57
C LEU A 93 -6.41 -1.69 -21.83
N HIS A 94 -7.36 -2.64 -21.87
CA HIS A 94 -8.78 -2.34 -22.06
C HIS A 94 -9.40 -1.67 -20.82
N THR A 95 -9.01 -2.09 -19.61
CA THR A 95 -9.36 -1.38 -18.36
C THR A 95 -8.86 0.07 -18.37
N ARG A 96 -7.69 0.33 -18.98
CA ARG A 96 -7.16 1.70 -19.14
C ARG A 96 -7.97 2.54 -20.13
N LEU A 97 -8.39 1.99 -21.27
CA LEU A 97 -9.11 2.74 -22.30
C LEU A 97 -10.52 3.16 -21.86
N SER A 98 -11.19 2.35 -21.02
CA SER A 98 -12.48 2.72 -20.43
C SER A 98 -12.36 3.82 -19.37
N ASN A 99 -11.27 3.86 -18.61
CA ASN A 99 -11.07 4.84 -17.52
C ASN A 99 -10.35 6.12 -17.99
N ALA A 100 -9.49 6.04 -19.01
CA ALA A 100 -8.81 7.19 -19.60
C ALA A 100 -9.77 8.19 -20.26
N HIS A 101 -10.96 7.77 -20.68
CA HIS A 101 -12.00 8.67 -21.20
C HIS A 101 -12.61 9.58 -20.12
N LEU A 102 -12.42 9.28 -18.83
CA LEU A 102 -12.93 10.07 -17.69
C LEU A 102 -11.91 11.03 -17.07
N LEU A 103 -10.61 10.90 -17.38
CA LEU A 103 -9.53 11.58 -16.64
C LEU A 103 -8.51 12.32 -17.53
N ALA A 104 -8.97 12.99 -18.58
CA ALA A 104 -8.18 14.08 -19.14
C ALA A 104 -8.20 15.25 -18.17
N HIS A 105 -7.07 15.54 -17.51
CA HIS A 105 -6.53 16.88 -17.16
C HIS A 105 -5.75 16.87 -15.83
N HIS A 106 -4.46 16.50 -15.86
CA HIS A 106 -3.46 17.03 -14.93
C HIS A 106 -2.08 17.02 -15.61
N GLN A 107 -1.59 18.18 -16.04
CA GLN A 107 -0.20 18.38 -16.46
C GLN A 107 0.61 18.91 -15.27
N PHE A 108 1.80 18.34 -15.04
CA PHE A 108 2.83 18.89 -14.15
C PHE A 108 4.00 19.36 -15.03
N GLU A 109 4.40 20.64 -14.93
CA GLU A 109 5.65 21.12 -15.53
C GLU A 109 6.81 20.94 -14.54
N LEU A 110 7.91 20.37 -15.03
CA LEU A 110 9.18 20.26 -14.30
C LEU A 110 9.93 21.60 -14.37
N HIS A 111 10.16 22.25 -13.22
CA HIS A 111 11.01 23.44 -13.16
C HIS A 111 12.47 23.04 -12.89
N PRO A 112 13.47 23.60 -13.60
CA PRO A 112 14.88 23.17 -13.54
C PRO A 112 15.63 23.52 -12.23
N ALA A 113 14.93 23.78 -11.12
CA ALA A 113 15.56 24.16 -9.84
C ALA A 113 14.93 23.51 -8.59
N GLY A 114 14.31 22.33 -8.71
CA GLY A 114 14.11 21.43 -7.56
C GLY A 114 13.09 21.88 -6.49
N GLY A 115 11.97 22.48 -6.87
CA GLY A 115 10.83 22.72 -5.97
C GLY A 115 9.49 22.59 -6.69
N VAL A 116 8.56 21.82 -6.12
CA VAL A 116 7.16 21.72 -6.58
C VAL A 116 6.35 22.83 -5.89
N SER A 117 5.96 23.86 -6.64
CA SER A 117 4.95 24.82 -6.20
C SER A 117 3.60 24.42 -6.80
N TYR A 118 2.66 24.01 -5.96
CA TYR A 118 1.26 23.87 -6.35
C TYR A 118 0.68 25.29 -6.47
N LYS A 119 0.55 25.81 -7.69
CA LYS A 119 -0.29 26.99 -7.94
C LYS A 119 -1.70 26.51 -8.30
N PRO A 120 -2.74 26.80 -7.48
CA PRO A 120 -4.10 26.76 -8.00
C PRO A 120 -4.20 27.82 -9.10
N HIS A 121 -4.68 27.42 -10.28
CA HIS A 121 -4.90 28.34 -11.39
C HIS A 121 -5.92 29.40 -11.00
N VAL A 122 -5.51 30.67 -10.96
CA VAL A 122 -6.42 31.81 -11.14
C VAL A 122 -5.77 32.82 -12.10
N THR A 123 -6.60 33.28 -13.04
CA THR A 123 -6.47 34.40 -14.02
C THR A 123 -6.06 34.05 -15.46
N GLY A 124 -7.06 34.02 -16.35
CA GLY A 124 -6.97 33.96 -17.82
C GLY A 124 -8.30 33.50 -18.45
N PRO A 125 -8.82 34.14 -19.51
CA PRO A 125 -10.26 34.39 -19.64
C PRO A 125 -11.09 33.19 -20.12
N ALA A 126 -12.19 32.95 -19.40
CA ALA A 126 -13.43 32.29 -19.81
C ALA A 126 -13.29 31.08 -20.75
N ARG A 127 -13.15 29.87 -20.17
CA ARG A 127 -13.68 28.64 -20.78
C ARG A 127 -14.29 27.73 -19.69
N HIS A 128 -15.50 27.29 -19.99
CA HIS A 128 -16.45 26.41 -19.31
C HIS A 128 -15.97 25.64 -18.06
N GLY A 129 -16.75 25.79 -16.99
CA GLY A 129 -16.46 25.29 -15.65
C GLY A 129 -16.28 23.78 -15.53
N ARG A 130 -15.28 23.40 -14.74
CA ARG A 130 -15.33 22.15 -13.98
C ARG A 130 -16.52 22.25 -13.02
N GLN A 131 -17.49 21.36 -13.14
CA GLN A 131 -18.46 21.17 -12.07
C GLN A 131 -17.75 20.49 -10.88
N PRO A 132 -17.94 20.96 -9.63
CA PRO A 132 -17.52 20.25 -8.44
C PRO A 132 -18.48 19.07 -8.22
N SER A 133 -18.27 17.96 -8.95
CA SER A 133 -19.27 16.88 -9.06
C SER A 133 -19.04 15.66 -8.19
N HIS A 134 -18.19 15.73 -7.15
CA HIS A 134 -17.98 14.58 -6.25
C HIS A 134 -18.45 14.90 -4.83
N SER A 135 -19.53 14.23 -4.41
CA SER A 135 -19.92 14.09 -3.01
C SER A 135 -18.76 13.45 -2.24
N LEU A 136 -18.30 14.06 -1.14
CA LEU A 136 -17.36 13.43 -0.21
C LEU A 136 -18.05 12.50 0.81
N LEU A 137 -19.39 12.39 0.73
CA LEU A 137 -20.15 11.38 1.46
C LEU A 137 -20.24 10.09 0.65
N PRO A 138 -20.05 8.91 1.27
CA PRO A 138 -20.24 7.63 0.61
C PRO A 138 -21.73 7.42 0.30
N HIS A 139 -22.00 6.61 -0.72
CA HIS A 139 -23.34 6.10 -0.98
C HIS A 139 -23.70 5.12 0.14
N VAL A 140 -24.32 5.62 1.21
CA VAL A 140 -24.93 4.75 2.24
C VAL A 140 -26.18 4.14 1.59
N GLN A 141 -26.07 2.91 1.09
CA GLN A 141 -27.25 2.14 0.73
C GLN A 141 -28.01 1.84 2.03
N SER A 142 -29.26 2.31 2.09
CA SER A 142 -30.22 1.87 3.09
C SER A 142 -30.48 0.38 2.89
N GLU A 143 -30.07 -0.47 3.84
CA GLU A 143 -30.46 -1.88 3.90
C GLU A 143 -32.01 -2.01 3.84
N PRO A 144 -32.56 -3.04 3.16
CA PRO A 144 -33.99 -3.27 3.14
C PRO A 144 -34.49 -3.69 4.52
N LEU A 145 -35.63 -3.12 4.93
CA LEU A 145 -36.26 -3.38 6.23
C LEU A 145 -36.43 -4.89 6.48
N SER A 146 -35.74 -5.39 7.51
CA SER A 146 -36.11 -6.63 8.20
C SER A 146 -37.47 -6.46 8.89
N SER A 147 -38.40 -7.36 8.62
CA SER A 147 -39.78 -7.33 9.10
C SER A 147 -39.94 -8.02 10.47
N ASP A 148 -39.06 -7.74 11.43
CA ASP A 148 -39.15 -8.30 12.78
C ASP A 148 -39.78 -7.28 13.77
N PRO A 149 -40.95 -7.56 14.39
CA PRO A 149 -41.69 -6.57 15.19
C PRO A 149 -41.05 -6.18 16.54
N LEU A 150 -39.86 -6.67 16.87
CA LEU A 150 -39.20 -6.43 18.17
C LEU A 150 -37.95 -5.52 18.09
N THR A 151 -37.69 -4.86 16.97
CA THR A 151 -36.61 -3.87 16.83
C THR A 151 -37.14 -2.47 16.53
N ILE A 152 -37.95 -1.92 17.45
CA ILE A 152 -38.33 -0.50 17.39
C ILE A 152 -37.25 0.33 18.07
N ASN A 153 -36.26 0.77 17.30
CA ASN A 153 -35.71 2.12 17.44
C ASN A 153 -35.15 2.56 16.09
N ILE A 154 -36.07 2.99 15.23
CA ILE A 154 -35.77 3.60 13.94
C ILE A 154 -34.78 4.75 14.18
N GLN A 155 -33.62 4.66 13.52
CA GLN A 155 -32.58 5.68 13.40
C GLN A 155 -33.20 7.04 13.10
N LYS A 156 -33.49 7.85 14.12
CA LYS A 156 -33.78 9.28 13.91
C LYS A 156 -32.47 9.95 13.54
N SER A 157 -32.37 10.44 12.30
CA SER A 157 -31.36 11.41 11.92
C SER A 157 -31.48 12.62 12.84
N VAL A 158 -30.47 12.86 13.69
CA VAL A 158 -30.47 14.01 14.59
C VAL A 158 -29.84 15.19 13.86
N PRO A 159 -30.59 16.27 13.57
CA PRO A 159 -30.02 17.46 12.95
C PRO A 159 -29.05 18.11 13.93
N VAL A 160 -27.93 18.61 13.42
CA VAL A 160 -26.93 19.35 14.18
C VAL A 160 -26.81 20.74 13.57
N GLU A 161 -26.94 21.78 14.38
CA GLU A 161 -26.75 23.13 13.88
C GLU A 161 -25.25 23.43 13.72
N LEU A 162 -24.84 23.78 12.49
CA LEU A 162 -23.50 24.29 12.21
C LEU A 162 -23.44 25.77 12.56
N THR A 163 -22.38 26.16 13.28
CA THR A 163 -22.04 27.56 13.54
C THR A 163 -21.72 28.28 12.23
N GLN A 164 -21.79 29.61 12.24
CA GLN A 164 -21.47 30.41 11.05
C GLN A 164 -20.04 30.17 10.55
N ALA A 165 -19.07 30.05 11.48
CA ALA A 165 -17.69 29.74 11.13
C ALA A 165 -17.55 28.35 10.47
N GLU A 166 -18.25 27.33 10.97
CA GLU A 166 -18.23 25.99 10.37
C GLU A 166 -18.87 25.98 8.98
N LYS A 167 -19.96 26.73 8.77
CA LYS A 167 -20.59 26.92 7.45
C LYS A 167 -19.65 27.61 6.48
N GLU A 168 -18.92 28.64 6.91
CA GLU A 168 -17.93 29.34 6.09
C GLU A 168 -16.75 28.45 5.72
N ILE A 169 -16.20 27.71 6.69
CA ILE A 169 -15.17 26.70 6.46
C ILE A 169 -15.65 25.68 5.43
N PHE A 170 -16.85 25.11 5.62
CA PHE A 170 -17.40 24.13 4.69
C PHE A 170 -17.58 24.69 3.27
N ARG A 171 -18.15 25.90 3.13
CA ARG A 171 -18.33 26.54 1.82
C ARG A 171 -16.99 26.82 1.13
N SER A 172 -15.94 27.10 1.90
CA SER A 172 -14.59 27.30 1.34
C SER A 172 -13.98 26.03 0.74
N LEU A 173 -14.49 24.84 1.07
CA LEU A 173 -14.06 23.57 0.49
C LEU A 173 -14.59 23.34 -0.93
N ASP A 174 -15.58 24.12 -1.37
CA ASP A 174 -16.22 24.01 -2.70
C ASP A 174 -16.72 22.59 -3.04
N VAL A 175 -17.33 21.92 -2.05
CA VAL A 175 -17.93 20.58 -2.19
C VAL A 175 -19.42 20.58 -1.82
N PRO A 176 -20.26 19.79 -2.51
CA PRO A 176 -21.70 19.74 -2.24
C PRO A 176 -22.03 19.05 -0.90
N SER A 177 -21.17 18.13 -0.45
CA SER A 177 -21.33 17.37 0.78
C SER A 177 -19.98 16.88 1.31
N ALA A 178 -19.86 16.74 2.63
CA ALA A 178 -18.72 16.09 3.26
C ALA A 178 -19.04 15.51 4.64
N LEU A 179 -18.27 14.51 5.04
CA LEU A 179 -18.22 14.07 6.43
C LEU A 179 -17.29 15.02 7.19
N CYS A 180 -17.76 15.58 8.29
CA CYS A 180 -17.00 16.50 9.14
C CYS A 180 -16.88 15.96 10.56
N CYS A 181 -15.76 16.20 11.23
CA CYS A 181 -15.57 15.96 12.66
C CYS A 181 -15.59 17.29 13.40
N ILE A 182 -16.57 17.46 14.28
CA ILE A 182 -16.79 18.68 15.04
C ILE A 182 -16.84 18.39 16.54
N SER A 183 -16.75 19.44 17.35
CA SER A 183 -16.91 19.37 18.81
C SER A 183 -18.20 20.06 19.23
N ARG A 184 -18.95 19.43 20.13
CA ARG A 184 -20.21 19.93 20.70
C ARG A 184 -20.28 19.67 22.20
N GLY A 185 -21.04 20.50 22.91
CA GLY A 185 -21.30 20.37 24.35
C GLY A 185 -22.74 20.03 24.71
N ASP A 186 -23.54 19.65 23.72
CA ASP A 186 -24.97 19.39 23.90
C ASP A 186 -25.18 18.00 24.53
N GLU A 187 -25.83 17.93 25.69
CA GLU A 187 -26.10 16.66 26.38
C GLU A 187 -26.97 15.70 25.53
N ASP A 188 -27.85 16.24 24.69
CA ASP A 188 -28.70 15.43 23.79
C ASP A 188 -27.90 14.69 22.71
N LEU A 189 -26.61 14.99 22.55
CA LEU A 189 -25.73 14.38 21.54
C LEU A 189 -24.81 13.27 22.09
N HIS A 190 -24.94 12.88 23.37
CA HIS A 190 -24.03 11.91 24.00
C HIS A 190 -23.86 10.60 23.22
N GLN A 191 -24.93 10.03 22.64
CA GLN A 191 -24.86 8.78 21.85
C GLN A 191 -24.05 8.91 20.54
N PHE A 192 -23.79 10.13 20.08
CA PHE A 192 -23.00 10.42 18.87
C PHE A 192 -21.54 10.72 19.20
N PHE A 193 -21.21 10.93 20.47
CA PHE A 193 -19.86 11.28 20.87
C PHE A 193 -18.89 10.13 20.66
N ILE A 194 -17.66 10.49 20.34
CA ILE A 194 -16.53 9.62 20.15
C ILE A 194 -15.29 10.16 20.86
N ASN A 195 -14.39 9.25 21.19
CA ASN A 195 -13.06 9.54 21.70
C ASN A 195 -12.01 8.97 20.75
N PHE A 196 -10.90 9.71 20.61
CA PHE A 196 -9.74 9.27 19.85
C PHE A 196 -8.69 8.66 20.78
N GLY A 197 -8.17 7.49 20.43
CA GLY A 197 -7.00 6.90 21.07
C GLY A 197 -5.83 6.79 20.08
N PRO A 198 -4.57 7.06 20.48
CA PRO A 198 -3.44 6.80 19.59
C PRO A 198 -3.34 5.29 19.33
N LEU A 199 -3.29 4.90 18.05
CA LEU A 199 -3.22 3.49 17.66
C LEU A 199 -1.86 3.15 17.04
N ASN A 200 -1.38 3.97 16.10
CA ASN A 200 -0.09 3.76 15.47
C ASN A 200 0.48 5.08 14.90
N GLU A 201 1.80 5.15 14.77
CA GLU A 201 2.52 6.30 14.26
C GLU A 201 3.56 5.86 13.22
N GLY A 202 3.28 6.11 11.94
CA GLY A 202 4.23 5.88 10.85
C GLY A 202 5.14 7.09 10.59
N ALA A 203 6.04 7.03 9.62
CA ALA A 203 6.93 8.16 9.31
C ALA A 203 6.18 9.43 8.88
N ALA A 204 5.09 9.27 8.11
CA ALA A 204 4.35 10.36 7.49
C ALA A 204 2.96 10.63 8.11
N ASN A 205 2.38 9.64 8.80
CA ASN A 205 0.98 9.63 9.22
C ASN A 205 0.86 9.14 10.67
N ALA A 206 -0.19 9.62 11.34
CA ALA A 206 -0.66 9.08 12.61
C ALA A 206 -2.02 8.40 12.39
N VAL A 207 -2.27 7.31 13.12
CA VAL A 207 -3.52 6.55 13.07
C VAL A 207 -4.12 6.50 14.47
N PHE A 208 -5.40 6.78 14.56
CA PHE A 208 -6.16 6.86 15.80
C PHE A 208 -7.29 5.83 15.79
N SER A 209 -7.50 5.14 16.90
CA SER A 209 -8.71 4.37 17.14
C SER A 209 -9.86 5.32 17.46
N ILE A 210 -11.08 4.89 17.14
CA ILE A 210 -12.31 5.61 17.43
C ILE A 210 -13.11 4.74 18.38
N GLN A 211 -13.43 5.28 19.56
CA GLN A 211 -14.24 4.60 20.55
C GLN A 211 -15.50 5.41 20.81
N PRO A 212 -16.65 4.77 21.07
CA PRO A 212 -17.83 5.48 21.57
C PRO A 212 -17.46 6.30 22.82
N GLY A 213 -17.93 7.55 22.87
CA GLY A 213 -17.73 8.42 24.01
C GLY A 213 -18.43 7.84 25.23
N HIS A 214 -17.67 7.60 26.31
CA HIS A 214 -18.25 7.26 27.60
C HIS A 214 -18.65 8.54 28.36
N HIS A 215 -19.62 8.39 29.26
CA HIS A 215 -20.16 9.44 30.12
C HIS A 215 -19.11 9.88 31.16
N ASP A 216 -18.07 10.57 30.73
CA ASP A 216 -17.25 11.37 31.63
C ASP A 216 -17.75 12.81 31.55
N ASN A 217 -17.81 13.48 32.72
CA ASN A 217 -18.34 14.82 32.97
C ASN A 217 -17.64 15.98 32.19
N THR A 218 -17.07 15.73 31.01
CA THR A 218 -16.49 16.75 30.13
C THR A 218 -17.58 17.48 29.35
N ALA A 219 -17.59 18.81 29.47
CA ALA A 219 -18.56 19.72 28.84
C ALA A 219 -18.56 19.75 27.29
N SER A 220 -17.75 18.94 26.62
CA SER A 220 -17.76 18.82 25.16
C SER A 220 -17.19 17.50 24.64
N GLY A 221 -17.87 16.85 23.71
CA GLY A 221 -17.41 15.66 22.98
C GLY A 221 -17.18 15.93 21.49
N PHE A 222 -16.50 14.99 20.82
CA PHE A 222 -16.35 14.99 19.35
C PHE A 222 -17.41 14.11 18.71
N LEU A 223 -17.92 14.50 17.54
CA LEU A 223 -18.82 13.66 16.74
C LEU A 223 -18.57 13.85 15.25
N PHE A 224 -18.96 12.86 14.46
CA PHE A 224 -19.03 13.00 13.01
C PHE A 224 -20.40 13.48 12.57
N VAL A 225 -20.41 14.36 11.58
CA VAL A 225 -21.62 14.95 11.00
C VAL A 225 -21.54 14.87 9.49
N ALA A 226 -22.57 14.32 8.87
CA ALA A 226 -22.75 14.40 7.42
C ALA A 226 -23.32 15.77 7.08
N VAL A 227 -22.53 16.59 6.42
CA VAL A 227 -22.89 17.93 5.95
C VAL A 227 -23.28 17.85 4.48
N ARG A 228 -24.43 18.41 4.12
CA ARG A 228 -25.02 18.40 2.78
C ARG A 228 -25.53 19.80 2.41
N ASP A 229 -25.94 19.94 1.16
CA ASP A 229 -26.60 21.15 0.64
C ASP A 229 -25.80 22.42 0.88
N LEU A 230 -24.49 22.38 0.58
CA LEU A 230 -23.56 23.52 0.75
C LEU A 230 -23.47 24.02 2.21
N GLY A 231 -23.63 23.12 3.18
CA GLY A 231 -23.56 23.43 4.61
C GLY A 231 -24.90 23.79 5.25
N ASN A 232 -26.01 23.67 4.52
CA ASN A 232 -27.33 24.01 5.04
C ASN A 232 -27.95 22.87 5.86
N THR A 233 -27.58 21.63 5.56
CA THR A 233 -28.09 20.44 6.26
C THR A 233 -26.92 19.71 6.91
N ALA A 234 -27.04 19.40 8.20
CA ALA A 234 -26.03 18.68 8.96
C ALA A 234 -26.71 17.65 9.86
N THR A 235 -26.30 16.39 9.75
CA THR A 235 -26.89 15.27 10.52
C THR A 235 -25.81 14.49 11.25
N ALA A 236 -25.99 14.28 12.56
CA ALA A 236 -25.06 13.51 13.38
C ALA A 236 -25.00 12.05 12.92
N ILE A 237 -23.79 11.49 12.92
CA ILE A 237 -23.54 10.07 12.62
C ILE A 237 -23.38 9.32 13.95
N PRO A 238 -24.21 8.30 14.22
CA PRO A 238 -24.11 7.51 15.44
C PRO A 238 -22.70 6.94 15.65
N SER A 239 -22.21 6.99 16.89
CA SER A 239 -20.85 6.53 17.24
C SER A 239 -20.60 5.07 16.85
N HIS A 240 -21.60 4.20 16.98
CA HIS A 240 -21.50 2.79 16.60
C HIS A 240 -21.26 2.58 15.09
N MET A 241 -21.65 3.53 14.22
CA MET A 241 -21.42 3.44 12.77
C MET A 241 -19.98 3.77 12.37
N VAL A 242 -19.19 4.33 13.29
CA VAL A 242 -17.78 4.71 13.06
C VAL A 242 -16.82 4.02 14.02
N ALA A 243 -17.32 3.28 15.01
CA ALA A 243 -16.51 2.55 15.99
C ALA A 243 -15.70 1.40 15.36
N ASP A 244 -16.12 0.92 14.19
CA ASP A 244 -15.39 -0.07 13.38
C ASP A 244 -14.34 0.58 12.45
N LYS A 245 -14.08 1.89 12.59
CA LYS A 245 -13.11 2.64 11.79
C LYS A 245 -11.92 3.10 12.62
N VAL A 246 -10.84 3.44 11.92
CA VAL A 246 -9.70 4.20 12.43
C VAL A 246 -9.57 5.48 11.65
N LEU A 247 -9.10 6.54 12.31
CA LEU A 247 -8.81 7.82 11.68
C LEU A 247 -7.32 7.93 11.36
N ARG A 248 -6.99 8.06 10.09
CA ARG A 248 -5.64 8.35 9.60
C ARG A 248 -5.48 9.84 9.30
N VAL A 249 -4.43 10.45 9.83
CA VAL A 249 -4.12 11.88 9.64
C VAL A 249 -2.67 12.07 9.22
N SER A 250 -2.43 12.98 8.27
CA SER A 250 -1.07 13.36 7.86
C SER A 250 -0.38 14.16 8.96
N LYS A 251 0.92 13.89 9.20
CA LYS A 251 1.72 14.66 10.16
C LYS A 251 2.08 16.07 9.66
N GLY A 252 1.76 16.42 8.41
CA GLY A 252 2.09 17.72 7.84
C GLY A 252 3.59 17.94 7.58
N LEU A 253 4.35 16.86 7.31
CA LEU A 253 5.76 16.96 6.94
C LEU A 253 5.92 17.34 5.46
N PRO A 254 6.95 18.11 5.06
CA PRO A 254 7.09 18.63 3.68
C PRO A 254 7.09 17.59 2.55
N LYS A 255 7.50 16.35 2.84
CA LYS A 255 7.56 15.24 1.87
C LYS A 255 6.36 14.27 1.96
N SER A 256 5.42 14.53 2.87
CA SER A 256 4.22 13.72 3.03
C SER A 256 3.11 14.23 2.12
N LEU A 257 2.37 13.31 1.51
CA LEU A 257 1.16 13.68 0.80
C LEU A 257 0.09 14.18 1.79
N ARG A 258 -0.74 15.09 1.31
CA ARG A 258 -1.97 15.50 2.00
C ARG A 258 -3.04 14.42 1.84
N SER A 259 -3.95 14.30 2.80
CA SER A 259 -4.95 13.22 2.84
C SER A 259 -5.87 13.22 1.61
N GLU A 260 -6.28 14.39 1.15
CA GLU A 260 -7.07 14.59 -0.08
C GLU A 260 -6.35 14.06 -1.32
N VAL A 261 -5.04 14.31 -1.46
CA VAL A 261 -4.24 13.79 -2.58
C VAL A 261 -4.12 12.27 -2.50
N ILE A 262 -4.05 11.71 -1.29
CA ILE A 262 -4.05 10.26 -1.06
C ILE A 262 -5.39 9.66 -1.48
N VAL A 263 -6.51 10.24 -1.06
CA VAL A 263 -7.85 9.78 -1.41
C VAL A 263 -8.08 9.86 -2.92
N ASP A 264 -7.74 10.99 -3.53
CA ASP A 264 -7.90 11.20 -4.98
C ASP A 264 -7.09 10.17 -5.77
N GLY A 265 -5.79 10.00 -5.46
CA GLY A 265 -4.95 9.02 -6.14
C GLY A 265 -5.41 7.58 -5.90
N PHE A 266 -5.91 7.26 -4.70
CA PHE A 266 -6.48 5.95 -4.44
C PHE A 266 -7.73 5.70 -5.29
N MET A 267 -8.66 6.65 -5.34
CA MET A 267 -9.94 6.49 -6.04
C MET A 267 -9.79 6.50 -7.57
N ALA A 268 -8.93 7.38 -8.09
CA ALA A 268 -8.73 7.56 -9.53
C ALA A 268 -7.76 6.52 -10.12
N ASP A 269 -6.73 6.12 -9.37
CA ASP A 269 -5.59 5.42 -9.95
C ASP A 269 -5.44 3.98 -9.42
N VAL A 270 -5.73 3.74 -8.14
CA VAL A 270 -5.50 2.43 -7.50
C VAL A 270 -6.76 1.57 -7.53
N ARG A 271 -7.89 2.07 -7.01
CA ARG A 271 -9.14 1.31 -6.91
C ARG A 271 -9.59 0.70 -8.25
N PRO A 272 -9.52 1.41 -9.40
CA PRO A 272 -9.94 0.84 -10.68
C PRO A 272 -9.10 -0.37 -11.13
N LEU A 273 -7.94 -0.63 -10.52
CA LEU A 273 -7.14 -1.81 -10.79
C LEU A 273 -7.72 -3.09 -10.16
N PHE A 274 -8.67 -2.97 -9.24
CA PHE A 274 -9.26 -4.10 -8.47
C PHE A 274 -10.76 -4.28 -8.72
N VAL A 275 -11.37 -3.39 -9.49
CA VAL A 275 -12.80 -3.41 -9.80
C VAL A 275 -12.94 -3.62 -11.31
N SER A 276 -13.71 -4.63 -11.70
CA SER A 276 -14.10 -4.80 -13.09
C SER A 276 -15.15 -3.75 -13.45
N PRO A 277 -15.07 -3.06 -14.61
CA PRO A 277 -16.18 -2.24 -15.08
C PRO A 277 -17.40 -3.15 -15.27
N SER A 278 -18.50 -2.89 -14.55
CA SER A 278 -19.75 -3.62 -14.76
C SER A 278 -20.13 -3.50 -16.23
N ALA A 279 -20.16 -4.64 -16.92
CA ALA A 279 -20.32 -4.69 -18.37
C ALA A 279 -21.64 -4.02 -18.79
N SER A 280 -21.55 -2.78 -19.28
CA SER A 280 -22.66 -2.09 -19.91
C SER A 280 -22.78 -2.63 -21.34
N THR A 281 -23.75 -3.52 -21.58
CA THR A 281 -24.35 -3.82 -22.90
C THR A 281 -23.41 -3.83 -24.11
N ALA A 282 -22.76 -4.96 -24.39
CA ALA A 282 -22.66 -5.56 -25.73
C ALA A 282 -21.78 -6.81 -25.69
N THR A 283 -22.33 -7.89 -26.25
CA THR A 283 -21.72 -9.17 -26.64
C THR A 283 -20.19 -9.17 -26.87
N CYS A 284 -19.43 -9.52 -25.83
CA CYS A 284 -18.17 -10.25 -25.99
C CYS A 284 -17.90 -11.10 -24.73
N GLN A 285 -17.33 -12.27 -24.94
CA GLN A 285 -17.41 -13.43 -24.04
C GLN A 285 -16.63 -13.28 -22.72
N THR A 286 -17.31 -13.56 -21.61
CA THR A 286 -16.80 -14.18 -20.36
C THR A 286 -15.43 -13.73 -19.85
N LEU A 287 -15.30 -12.46 -19.44
CA LEU A 287 -14.42 -12.15 -18.30
C LEU A 287 -15.16 -12.60 -17.05
N LYS A 288 -14.62 -13.55 -16.28
CA LYS A 288 -15.07 -13.71 -14.88
C LYS A 288 -14.86 -12.35 -14.24
N GLU A 289 -15.93 -11.71 -13.81
CA GLU A 289 -15.90 -10.44 -13.12
C GLU A 289 -14.98 -10.59 -11.91
N ILE A 290 -13.79 -9.99 -11.98
CA ILE A 290 -12.87 -9.95 -10.86
C ILE A 290 -13.31 -8.76 -10.03
N ASP A 291 -14.08 -9.04 -8.98
CA ASP A 291 -14.36 -8.07 -7.92
C ASP A 291 -13.45 -8.37 -6.71
N LEU A 292 -12.35 -7.61 -6.64
CA LEU A 292 -11.44 -7.62 -5.50
C LEU A 292 -11.58 -6.34 -4.67
N ASP A 293 -12.63 -5.53 -4.87
CA ASP A 293 -12.89 -4.32 -4.07
C ASP A 293 -13.04 -4.66 -2.59
N LYS A 294 -13.57 -5.87 -2.29
CA LYS A 294 -13.63 -6.41 -0.93
C LYS A 294 -12.28 -6.45 -0.22
N HIS A 295 -11.16 -6.48 -0.94
CA HIS A 295 -9.81 -6.45 -0.38
C HIS A 295 -9.22 -5.05 -0.26
N LEU A 296 -9.91 -3.99 -0.68
CA LEU A 296 -9.43 -2.63 -0.53
C LEU A 296 -9.97 -1.98 0.75
N MET A 297 -9.11 -1.19 1.42
CA MET A 297 -9.56 -0.28 2.46
C MET A 297 -10.43 0.81 1.81
N ALA A 298 -11.65 0.98 2.30
CA ALA A 298 -12.49 2.11 1.92
C ALA A 298 -11.83 3.39 2.45
N HIS A 299 -11.32 4.24 1.55
CA HIS A 299 -10.74 5.53 1.89
C HIS A 299 -11.86 6.57 1.97
N LEU A 300 -12.42 6.75 3.16
CA LEU A 300 -13.49 7.71 3.39
C LEU A 300 -12.91 9.05 3.85
N PRO A 301 -12.91 10.11 3.01
CA PRO A 301 -12.40 11.41 3.41
C PRO A 301 -13.25 12.02 4.54
N VAL A 302 -12.58 12.67 5.50
CA VAL A 302 -13.24 13.42 6.56
C VAL A 302 -12.58 14.77 6.77
N VAL A 303 -13.39 15.80 6.92
CA VAL A 303 -12.94 17.16 7.25
C VAL A 303 -12.79 17.27 8.77
N LEU A 304 -11.59 17.58 9.22
CA LEU A 304 -11.24 17.77 10.63
C LEU A 304 -11.09 19.27 10.90
N LEU A 305 -11.92 19.79 11.79
CA LEU A 305 -11.89 21.20 12.18
C LEU A 305 -10.85 21.45 13.30
N ASP A 306 -10.51 22.72 13.52
CA ASP A 306 -9.45 23.14 14.45
C ASP A 306 -9.47 22.48 15.83
N LYS A 307 -10.65 22.35 16.45
CA LYS A 307 -10.79 21.68 17.75
C LYS A 307 -10.41 20.20 17.69
N ALA A 308 -10.86 19.49 16.65
CA ALA A 308 -10.52 18.08 16.46
C ALA A 308 -9.02 17.92 16.16
N MET A 309 -8.48 18.73 15.26
CA MET A 309 -7.05 18.71 14.94
C MET A 309 -6.16 19.05 16.15
N SER A 310 -6.60 19.96 17.01
CA SER A 310 -5.89 20.30 18.25
C SER A 310 -5.86 19.12 19.22
N ALA A 311 -6.99 18.46 19.45
CA ALA A 311 -7.05 17.26 20.30
C ALA A 311 -6.19 16.11 19.76
N LEU A 312 -6.19 15.89 18.43
CA LEU A 312 -5.33 14.86 17.81
C LEU A 312 -3.85 15.18 17.96
N LYS A 313 -3.47 16.47 17.90
CA LYS A 313 -2.08 16.91 18.14
C LYS A 313 -1.66 16.73 19.60
N GLU A 314 -2.56 16.91 20.55
CA GLU A 314 -2.26 16.65 21.97
C GLU A 314 -1.95 15.16 22.20
N LEU A 315 -2.71 14.27 21.55
CA LEU A 315 -2.47 12.83 21.58
C LEU A 315 -1.18 12.42 20.84
N VAL A 316 -0.88 13.08 19.71
CA VAL A 316 0.33 12.81 18.90
C VAL A 316 1.04 14.14 18.57
N PRO A 317 2.00 14.56 19.41
CA PRO A 317 2.69 15.86 19.27
C PRO A 317 3.46 16.05 17.95
N ALA A 318 3.77 14.96 17.24
CA ALA A 318 4.43 14.99 15.95
C ALA A 318 3.57 15.59 14.82
N ILE A 319 2.25 15.75 15.03
CA ILE A 319 1.35 16.37 14.06
C ILE A 319 1.63 17.88 13.98
N ARG A 320 1.93 18.35 12.77
CA ARG A 320 2.07 19.77 12.46
C ARG A 320 0.74 20.29 11.93
N LEU A 321 0.09 21.16 12.71
CA LEU A 321 -1.09 21.88 12.25
C LEU A 321 -0.73 22.75 11.06
N LEU A 322 -1.52 22.64 10.00
CA LEU A 322 -1.44 23.54 8.86
C LEU A 322 -2.11 24.87 9.23
N SER A 323 -1.78 25.95 8.52
CA SER A 323 -2.36 27.28 8.73
C SER A 323 -3.84 27.38 8.34
N SER A 324 -4.45 26.30 7.87
CA SER A 324 -5.86 26.23 7.50
C SER A 324 -6.73 25.86 8.70
N THR A 325 -7.94 26.42 8.74
CA THR A 325 -8.98 26.16 9.76
C THR A 325 -9.66 24.78 9.63
N ALA A 326 -9.31 24.04 8.57
CA ALA A 326 -9.73 22.67 8.33
C ALA A 326 -8.61 21.88 7.66
N GLN A 327 -8.52 20.60 7.99
CA GLN A 327 -7.60 19.64 7.41
C GLN A 327 -8.33 18.35 7.08
N PHE A 328 -7.82 17.58 6.12
CA PHE A 328 -8.44 16.29 5.76
C PHE A 328 -7.79 15.14 6.55
N GLY A 329 -8.63 14.25 7.06
CA GLY A 329 -8.28 12.91 7.50
C GLY A 329 -8.90 11.85 6.59
N ILE A 330 -8.59 10.59 6.86
CA ILE A 330 -9.14 9.44 6.16
C ILE A 330 -9.66 8.45 7.19
N LEU A 331 -10.95 8.14 7.16
CA LEU A 331 -11.51 7.01 7.87
C LEU A 331 -11.21 5.74 7.08
N LEU A 332 -10.61 4.76 7.75
CA LEU A 332 -10.28 3.45 7.19
C LEU A 332 -10.94 2.36 8.06
N PRO A 333 -11.30 1.19 7.50
CA PRO A 333 -11.71 0.04 8.31
C PRO A 333 -10.70 -0.30 9.41
N ASN A 334 -11.20 -0.56 10.61
CA ASN A 334 -10.38 -1.03 11.72
C ASN A 334 -10.10 -2.53 11.56
N MET A 335 -8.85 -2.88 11.32
CA MET A 335 -8.38 -4.27 11.22
C MET A 335 -7.57 -4.69 12.45
N SER A 336 -7.84 -4.12 13.63
CA SER A 336 -7.12 -4.49 14.85
C SER A 336 -7.57 -5.85 15.38
N THR A 337 -6.67 -6.55 16.08
CA THR A 337 -7.02 -7.73 16.87
C THR A 337 -8.08 -7.37 17.91
N VAL A 338 -9.16 -8.16 17.97
CA VAL A 338 -10.19 -8.05 19.01
C VAL A 338 -10.14 -9.28 19.89
N ALA A 339 -9.78 -9.08 21.16
CA ALA A 339 -9.61 -10.14 22.14
C ALA A 339 -10.83 -11.06 22.18
N GLY A 340 -10.59 -12.37 22.11
CA GLY A 340 -11.64 -13.39 22.11
C GLY A 340 -12.47 -13.51 20.82
N GLN A 341 -12.27 -12.64 19.81
CA GLN A 341 -13.01 -12.70 18.55
C GLN A 341 -12.13 -13.06 17.35
N ASN A 342 -10.98 -12.40 17.20
CA ASN A 342 -10.11 -12.57 16.04
C ASN A 342 -8.65 -12.28 16.38
N ILE A 343 -7.76 -12.65 15.46
CA ILE A 343 -6.36 -12.25 15.43
C ILE A 343 -6.08 -11.58 14.12
N THR A 344 -5.39 -10.44 14.15
CA THR A 344 -4.90 -9.81 12.93
C THR A 344 -3.40 -9.82 12.86
N PHE A 345 -2.87 -10.12 11.68
CA PHE A 345 -1.46 -9.90 11.37
C PHE A 345 -1.32 -9.09 10.06
N GLU A 346 -0.21 -8.37 9.96
CA GLU A 346 0.16 -7.59 8.78
C GLU A 346 1.23 -8.35 7.99
N ILE A 347 1.03 -8.48 6.68
CA ILE A 347 2.09 -8.89 5.74
C ILE A 347 2.32 -7.79 4.71
N LYS A 348 3.58 -7.48 4.41
CA LYS A 348 3.92 -6.68 3.22
C LYS A 348 4.24 -7.64 2.06
N PRO A 349 3.39 -7.77 1.03
CA PRO A 349 3.61 -8.74 -0.05
C PRO A 349 4.91 -8.49 -0.83
N LYS A 350 5.37 -7.24 -0.87
CA LYS A 350 6.59 -6.80 -1.58
C LYS A 350 6.52 -7.16 -3.08
N TRP A 351 7.65 -7.57 -3.65
CA TRP A 351 7.79 -7.89 -5.07
C TRP A 351 7.35 -9.32 -5.34
N LEU A 352 6.14 -9.48 -5.86
CA LEU A 352 5.51 -10.77 -6.16
C LEU A 352 5.91 -11.31 -7.54
N ALA A 353 6.47 -10.45 -8.39
CA ALA A 353 7.20 -10.80 -9.60
C ALA A 353 8.71 -10.55 -9.40
N GLN A 354 9.55 -11.30 -10.12
CA GLN A 354 10.99 -11.06 -10.08
C GLN A 354 11.32 -9.69 -10.70
N SER A 355 12.35 -9.02 -10.19
CA SER A 355 12.83 -7.77 -10.79
C SER A 355 13.26 -8.01 -12.24
N PRO A 356 12.83 -7.18 -13.21
CA PRO A 356 13.33 -7.26 -14.59
C PRO A 356 14.84 -7.04 -14.70
N ALA A 357 15.45 -6.36 -13.73
CA ALA A 357 16.88 -6.13 -13.65
C ALA A 357 17.66 -7.28 -12.98
N ALA A 358 16.98 -8.30 -12.44
CA ALA A 358 17.65 -9.43 -11.84
C ALA A 358 18.42 -10.24 -12.91
N PRO A 359 19.68 -10.63 -12.65
CA PRO A 359 20.45 -11.49 -13.55
C PRO A 359 19.73 -12.83 -13.86
N PRO A 360 19.90 -13.41 -15.06
CA PRO A 360 19.26 -14.68 -15.42
C PRO A 360 19.60 -15.85 -14.48
N ASP A 361 20.78 -15.80 -13.87
CA ASP A 361 21.29 -16.81 -12.94
C ASP A 361 20.92 -16.50 -11.47
N ALA A 362 20.05 -15.51 -11.21
CA ALA A 362 19.64 -15.10 -9.87
C ALA A 362 19.10 -16.27 -9.03
N ILE A 363 19.67 -16.45 -7.85
CA ILE A 363 19.24 -17.43 -6.84
C ILE A 363 18.33 -16.81 -5.76
N ARG A 364 18.08 -15.50 -5.86
CA ARG A 364 17.21 -14.74 -4.96
C ARG A 364 16.23 -13.87 -5.73
N CYS A 365 15.03 -13.71 -5.19
CA CYS A 365 14.15 -12.62 -5.64
C CYS A 365 14.66 -11.28 -5.09
N ARG A 366 14.23 -10.16 -5.69
CA ARG A 366 14.61 -8.80 -5.24
C ARG A 366 14.44 -8.59 -3.74
N THR A 367 13.28 -8.98 -3.19
CA THR A 367 13.00 -8.80 -1.77
C THR A 367 13.96 -9.59 -0.90
N CYS A 368 14.25 -10.84 -1.26
CA CYS A 368 15.26 -11.63 -0.57
C CYS A 368 16.63 -10.94 -0.69
N ALA A 369 17.09 -10.60 -1.89
CA ALA A 369 18.37 -9.92 -2.11
C ALA A 369 18.53 -8.67 -1.22
N LEU A 370 17.48 -7.84 -1.12
CA LEU A 370 17.46 -6.67 -0.25
C LEU A 370 17.46 -6.99 1.25
N GLN A 371 16.80 -8.06 1.69
CA GLN A 371 16.87 -8.46 3.09
C GLN A 371 18.30 -8.87 3.47
N PHE A 372 18.97 -9.62 2.60
CA PHE A 372 20.34 -10.07 2.84
C PHE A 372 21.36 -8.95 2.76
N SER A 373 21.18 -7.99 1.84
CA SER A 373 22.09 -6.83 1.75
C SER A 373 22.11 -5.97 3.01
N ARG A 374 21.11 -6.10 3.88
CA ARG A 374 21.03 -5.40 5.17
C ARG A 374 21.74 -6.14 6.31
N GLY A 375 22.12 -7.40 6.14
CA GLY A 375 22.84 -8.18 7.16
C GLY A 375 22.06 -8.48 8.45
N LYS A 376 20.72 -8.32 8.47
CA LYS A 376 19.89 -8.45 9.68
C LYS A 376 19.37 -9.87 9.96
N GLY A 377 19.88 -10.88 9.26
CA GLY A 377 19.33 -12.24 9.29
C GLY A 377 17.93 -12.33 8.66
N VAL A 378 17.34 -13.52 8.66
CA VAL A 378 15.97 -13.74 8.19
C VAL A 378 15.04 -13.81 9.40
N PRO A 379 14.05 -12.92 9.53
CA PRO A 379 13.05 -13.01 10.59
C PRO A 379 12.31 -14.36 10.57
N ASN A 380 11.91 -14.87 11.74
CA ASN A 380 11.21 -16.14 11.83
C ASN A 380 9.84 -16.13 11.11
N ASP A 381 9.20 -14.97 11.02
CA ASP A 381 7.93 -14.69 10.35
C ASP A 381 8.13 -14.17 8.91
N TYR A 382 9.31 -14.35 8.32
CA TYR A 382 9.55 -13.97 6.93
C TYR A 382 9.13 -15.08 5.96
N ILE A 383 8.45 -14.69 4.88
CA ILE A 383 8.15 -15.54 3.74
C ILE A 383 8.65 -14.90 2.44
N CYS A 384 9.25 -15.71 1.56
CA CYS A 384 9.66 -15.25 0.25
C CYS A 384 8.43 -14.84 -0.59
N PRO A 385 8.37 -13.60 -1.11
CA PRO A 385 7.23 -13.14 -1.91
C PRO A 385 6.90 -14.03 -3.11
N LEU A 386 7.91 -14.47 -3.88
CA LEU A 386 7.68 -15.33 -5.04
C LEU A 386 7.14 -16.71 -4.65
N ARG A 387 7.49 -17.20 -3.46
CA ARG A 387 6.97 -18.46 -2.93
C ARG A 387 5.50 -18.31 -2.55
N LEU A 388 5.15 -17.21 -1.89
CA LEU A 388 3.78 -16.89 -1.50
C LEU A 388 2.86 -16.68 -2.71
N SER A 389 3.38 -16.11 -3.81
CA SER A 389 2.65 -15.90 -5.07
C SER A 389 3.10 -16.82 -6.20
N ASN A 390 3.45 -18.06 -5.89
CA ASN A 390 3.78 -19.04 -6.91
C ASN A 390 2.52 -19.40 -7.72
N GLU A 391 2.60 -19.27 -9.05
CA GLU A 391 1.45 -19.48 -9.96
C GLU A 391 1.09 -20.94 -10.15
N SER A 392 2.09 -21.83 -10.08
CA SER A 392 1.84 -23.27 -10.05
C SER A 392 0.99 -23.63 -8.83
N PRO A 393 0.19 -24.71 -8.90
CA PRO A 393 -0.41 -25.27 -7.70
C PRO A 393 0.66 -25.45 -6.63
N ALA A 394 0.38 -24.99 -5.40
CA ALA A 394 1.38 -24.98 -4.34
C ALA A 394 1.91 -26.40 -4.13
N CYS A 395 3.21 -26.60 -4.38
CA CYS A 395 3.84 -27.89 -4.14
C CYS A 395 3.95 -28.12 -2.62
N LYS A 396 4.26 -29.36 -2.22
CA LYS A 396 4.39 -29.72 -0.79
C LYS A 396 5.37 -28.80 -0.04
N ASP A 397 6.47 -28.40 -0.70
CA ASP A 397 7.47 -27.53 -0.10
C ASP A 397 6.93 -26.11 0.12
N ASP A 398 6.22 -25.53 -0.86
CA ASP A 398 5.62 -24.20 -0.73
C ASP A 398 4.59 -24.17 0.40
N ILE A 399 3.74 -25.20 0.48
CA ILE A 399 2.76 -25.36 1.56
C ILE A 399 3.46 -25.44 2.92
N ALA A 400 4.56 -26.20 3.04
CA ALA A 400 5.31 -26.32 4.28
C ALA A 400 5.90 -24.97 4.74
N TRP A 401 6.42 -24.17 3.80
CA TRP A 401 6.92 -22.83 4.10
C TRP A 401 5.80 -21.86 4.51
N ILE A 402 4.67 -21.87 3.79
CA ILE A 402 3.49 -21.04 4.12
C ILE A 402 2.95 -21.43 5.50
N ARG A 403 2.87 -22.73 5.81
CA ARG A 403 2.45 -23.23 7.12
C ARG A 403 3.37 -22.73 8.24
N ARG A 404 4.69 -22.93 8.11
CA ARG A 404 5.67 -22.46 9.10
C ARG A 404 5.58 -20.95 9.31
N TRP A 405 5.43 -20.20 8.22
CA TRP A 405 5.25 -18.75 8.28
C TRP A 405 3.96 -18.36 9.02
N ALA A 406 2.84 -19.02 8.73
CA ALA A 406 1.55 -18.77 9.38
C ALA A 406 1.61 -19.12 10.87
N GLU A 407 2.23 -20.25 11.24
CA GLU A 407 2.47 -20.65 12.63
C GLU A 407 3.24 -19.57 13.40
N ASN A 408 4.35 -19.09 12.83
CA ASN A 408 5.18 -18.06 13.46
C ASN A 408 4.43 -16.72 13.57
N SER A 409 3.72 -16.32 12.52
CA SER A 409 2.96 -15.06 12.48
C SER A 409 1.85 -15.06 13.53
N LEU A 410 1.06 -16.14 13.62
CA LEU A 410 -0.01 -16.26 14.59
C LEU A 410 0.52 -16.39 16.02
N SER A 411 1.59 -17.17 16.24
CA SER A 411 2.20 -17.34 17.56
C SER A 411 2.71 -16.01 18.13
N LEU A 412 3.32 -15.16 17.30
CA LEU A 412 3.79 -13.85 17.72
C LEU A 412 2.63 -12.93 18.14
N GLN A 413 1.50 -12.98 17.43
CA GLN A 413 0.32 -12.20 17.80
C GLN A 413 -0.29 -12.70 19.12
N PHE A 414 -0.37 -14.00 19.35
CA PHE A 414 -0.82 -14.56 20.62
C PHE A 414 0.04 -14.13 21.82
N GLN A 415 1.35 -13.99 21.63
CA GLN A 415 2.24 -13.52 22.71
C GLN A 415 2.06 -12.04 23.02
N THR A 416 1.59 -11.27 22.05
CA THR A 416 1.36 -9.82 22.19
C THR A 416 0.01 -9.54 22.85
N ASP A 417 -0.96 -10.45 22.70
CA ASP A 417 -2.24 -10.39 23.41
C ASP A 417 -2.07 -10.92 24.84
N GLY A 418 -1.92 -10.01 25.81
CA GLY A 418 -1.66 -10.32 27.22
C GLY A 418 -2.73 -11.16 27.93
N ASN A 419 -3.83 -11.48 27.25
CA ASN A 419 -4.92 -12.36 27.69
C ASN A 419 -4.94 -13.71 26.98
N ALA A 420 -3.79 -14.21 26.50
CA ALA A 420 -3.68 -15.53 25.89
C ALA A 420 -4.15 -16.63 26.86
N ASN A 421 -5.42 -17.01 26.75
CA ASN A 421 -5.98 -18.13 27.50
C ASN A 421 -5.36 -19.42 26.95
N SER A 422 -5.04 -20.37 27.83
CA SER A 422 -4.52 -21.70 27.49
C SER A 422 -5.35 -22.44 26.43
N ASN A 423 -6.65 -22.16 26.34
CA ASN A 423 -7.56 -22.71 25.32
C ASN A 423 -7.34 -22.16 23.91
N GLN A 424 -6.80 -20.95 23.72
CA GLN A 424 -6.54 -20.38 22.40
C GLN A 424 -5.32 -21.03 21.73
N GLN A 425 -4.31 -21.42 22.52
CA GLN A 425 -3.16 -22.17 22.02
C GLN A 425 -3.56 -23.54 21.46
N ALA A 426 -4.59 -24.18 22.03
CA ALA A 426 -5.08 -25.49 21.61
C ALA A 426 -5.67 -25.51 20.18
N ASN A 427 -6.07 -24.35 19.64
CA ASN A 427 -6.65 -24.21 18.30
C ASN A 427 -5.69 -23.63 17.26
N LEU A 428 -4.41 -23.38 17.61
CA LEU A 428 -3.43 -22.77 16.70
C LEU A 428 -3.31 -23.53 15.37
N GLY A 429 -3.30 -24.87 15.41
CA GLY A 429 -3.21 -25.70 14.21
C GLY A 429 -4.35 -25.47 13.22
N VAL A 430 -5.58 -25.32 13.72
CA VAL A 430 -6.77 -25.05 12.88
C VAL A 430 -6.69 -23.66 12.25
N LEU A 431 -6.28 -22.65 13.02
CA LEU A 431 -6.10 -21.29 12.51
C LEU A 431 -5.01 -21.24 11.44
N VAL A 432 -3.91 -21.97 11.65
CA VAL A 432 -2.83 -22.14 10.66
C VAL A 432 -3.37 -22.80 9.39
N ASP A 433 -4.17 -23.87 9.50
CA ASP A 433 -4.79 -24.53 8.34
C ASP A 433 -5.68 -23.57 7.54
N HIS A 434 -6.46 -22.72 8.23
CA HIS A 434 -7.26 -21.69 7.57
C HIS A 434 -6.40 -20.67 6.82
N VAL A 435 -5.31 -20.18 7.43
CA VAL A 435 -4.38 -19.25 6.78
C VAL A 435 -3.68 -19.90 5.59
N VAL A 436 -3.24 -21.15 5.72
CA VAL A 436 -2.63 -21.92 4.62
C VAL A 436 -3.62 -22.06 3.47
N ALA A 437 -4.86 -22.48 3.73
CA ALA A 437 -5.90 -22.58 2.71
C ALA A 437 -6.16 -21.23 2.02
N TYR A 438 -6.24 -20.15 2.81
CA TYR A 438 -6.46 -18.80 2.29
C TYR A 438 -5.40 -18.36 1.28
N PHE A 439 -4.12 -18.64 1.52
CA PHE A 439 -3.01 -18.26 0.63
C PHE A 439 -2.69 -19.27 -0.47
N THR A 440 -3.15 -20.52 -0.36
CA THR A 440 -2.83 -21.59 -1.33
C THR A 440 -3.98 -21.93 -2.28
N THR A 441 -5.23 -21.75 -1.87
CA THR A 441 -6.42 -22.08 -2.68
C THR A 441 -7.54 -21.04 -2.58
N GLY A 442 -7.54 -20.20 -1.55
CA GLY A 442 -8.60 -19.23 -1.28
C GLY A 442 -8.39 -17.83 -1.87
N ASP A 443 -9.15 -16.87 -1.35
CA ASP A 443 -9.16 -15.47 -1.78
C ASP A 443 -7.79 -14.79 -1.72
N GLY A 444 -6.97 -15.12 -0.72
CA GLY A 444 -5.62 -14.58 -0.55
C GLY A 444 -4.73 -14.91 -1.74
N ARG A 445 -4.82 -16.14 -2.26
CA ARG A 445 -4.13 -16.53 -3.49
C ARG A 445 -4.57 -15.69 -4.67
N THR A 446 -5.89 -15.56 -4.88
CA THR A 446 -6.45 -14.78 -5.99
C THR A 446 -5.96 -13.34 -5.96
N LEU A 447 -5.99 -12.70 -4.77
CA LEU A 447 -5.50 -11.35 -4.57
C LEU A 447 -4.00 -11.21 -4.89
N LEU A 448 -3.16 -12.13 -4.38
CA LEU A 448 -1.72 -12.06 -4.60
C LEU A 448 -1.33 -12.31 -6.06
N LEU A 449 -2.01 -13.21 -6.76
CA LEU A 449 -1.79 -13.44 -8.19
C LEU A 449 -2.23 -12.24 -9.02
N HIS A 450 -3.33 -11.59 -8.65
CA HIS A 450 -3.76 -10.33 -9.27
C HIS A 450 -2.72 -9.22 -9.07
N LEU A 451 -2.27 -9.01 -7.82
CA LEU A 451 -1.21 -8.04 -7.51
C LEU A 451 0.07 -8.34 -8.30
N LYS A 452 0.48 -9.61 -8.38
CA LYS A 452 1.65 -10.02 -9.17
C LYS A 452 1.50 -9.64 -10.64
N LYS A 453 0.35 -9.92 -11.25
CA LYS A 453 0.06 -9.56 -12.65
C LYS A 453 0.15 -8.05 -12.85
N LEU A 454 -0.48 -7.26 -11.97
CA LEU A 454 -0.41 -5.80 -12.02
C LEU A 454 1.03 -5.30 -11.90
N GLN A 455 1.82 -5.82 -10.93
CA GLN A 455 3.21 -5.44 -10.74
C GLN A 455 4.10 -5.72 -11.96
N ALA A 456 3.87 -6.84 -12.66
CA ALA A 456 4.60 -7.21 -13.87
C ALA A 456 4.16 -6.38 -15.09
N THR A 457 2.86 -6.10 -15.20
CA THR A 457 2.30 -5.36 -16.35
C THR A 457 2.65 -3.87 -16.29
N LEU A 458 2.52 -3.27 -15.10
CA LEU A 458 2.82 -1.85 -14.88
C LEU A 458 4.32 -1.57 -14.92
N ASP A 459 5.16 -2.58 -14.73
CA ASP A 459 6.61 -2.43 -14.79
C ASP A 459 7.31 -3.68 -15.33
N SER A 460 7.22 -3.84 -16.64
CA SER A 460 7.83 -4.92 -17.41
C SER A 460 9.34 -4.73 -17.65
N GLU A 461 9.82 -3.49 -17.68
CA GLU A 461 11.20 -3.14 -18.02
C GLU A 461 12.10 -2.97 -16.78
N GLY A 462 11.53 -2.60 -15.64
CA GLY A 462 12.28 -2.30 -14.42
C GLY A 462 12.94 -0.92 -14.43
N ILE A 463 13.25 -0.39 -13.25
CA ILE A 463 13.74 0.98 -13.08
C ILE A 463 15.06 1.25 -13.83
N LEU A 464 16.00 0.30 -13.87
CA LEU A 464 17.30 0.51 -14.51
C LEU A 464 17.17 0.71 -16.02
N GLN A 465 16.40 -0.16 -16.69
CA GLN A 465 16.14 -0.05 -18.12
C GLN A 465 15.38 1.22 -18.45
N ARG A 466 14.36 1.55 -17.64
CA ARG A 466 13.56 2.76 -17.81
C ARG A 466 14.39 4.04 -17.66
N TYR A 467 15.40 4.00 -16.78
CA TYR A 467 16.32 5.11 -16.60
C TYR A 467 17.32 5.23 -17.75
N ALA A 468 17.85 4.10 -18.24
CA ALA A 468 18.79 4.08 -19.35
C ALA A 468 18.15 4.52 -20.68
N HIS A 469 16.85 4.26 -20.85
CA HIS A 469 16.10 4.56 -22.07
C HIS A 469 14.82 5.35 -21.72
N PRO A 470 14.95 6.63 -21.30
CA PRO A 470 13.81 7.43 -20.91
C PRO A 470 12.87 7.65 -22.10
N ARG A 471 11.57 7.65 -21.81
CA ARG A 471 10.52 7.96 -22.78
C ARG A 471 9.68 9.11 -22.27
N ASP A 472 9.30 10.00 -23.18
CA ASP A 472 8.39 11.12 -22.90
C ASP A 472 6.91 10.68 -22.87
N ASP A 473 6.62 9.38 -22.74
CA ASP A 473 5.26 8.88 -22.63
C ASP A 473 4.76 8.99 -21.18
N PHE A 474 3.59 9.61 -21.01
CA PHE A 474 3.01 9.86 -19.69
C PHE A 474 2.89 8.58 -18.85
N ASN A 475 2.49 7.48 -19.50
CA ASN A 475 2.28 6.19 -18.87
C ASN A 475 3.60 5.57 -18.37
N PHE A 476 4.75 5.92 -18.94
CA PHE A 476 6.04 5.36 -18.57
C PHE A 476 6.34 5.54 -17.09
N VAL A 477 6.46 6.79 -16.64
CA VAL A 477 6.76 7.11 -15.25
C VAL A 477 5.56 6.79 -14.36
N TYR A 478 4.35 7.03 -14.87
CA TYR A 478 3.13 6.82 -14.14
C TYR A 478 2.91 5.34 -13.74
N ASP A 479 3.05 4.41 -14.67
CA ASP A 479 2.85 2.98 -14.44
C ASP A 479 3.91 2.44 -13.46
N LEU A 480 5.16 2.89 -13.59
CA LEU A 480 6.20 2.54 -12.63
C LEU A 480 5.82 2.98 -11.20
N ARG A 481 5.27 4.19 -11.04
CA ARG A 481 4.83 4.69 -9.73
C ARG A 481 3.68 3.85 -9.17
N LEU A 482 2.74 3.41 -10.02
CA LEU A 482 1.68 2.48 -9.61
C LEU A 482 2.28 1.13 -9.19
N ALA A 483 3.18 0.55 -9.99
CA ALA A 483 3.86 -0.69 -9.64
C ALA A 483 4.58 -0.58 -8.29
N MET A 484 5.29 0.53 -8.05
CA MET A 484 5.98 0.81 -6.78
C MET A 484 5.02 1.08 -5.62
N THR A 485 3.80 1.55 -5.88
CA THR A 485 2.73 1.63 -4.89
C THR A 485 2.28 0.22 -4.48
N LEU A 486 1.98 -0.65 -5.45
CA LEU A 486 1.56 -2.03 -5.21
C LEU A 486 2.65 -2.89 -4.56
N ARG A 487 3.94 -2.61 -4.80
CA ARG A 487 5.08 -3.31 -4.19
C ARG A 487 5.35 -2.89 -2.74
N ASP A 488 4.79 -1.76 -2.30
CA ASP A 488 5.04 -1.21 -0.95
C ASP A 488 3.77 -1.08 -0.12
N CYS A 489 2.67 -1.72 -0.55
CA CYS A 489 1.46 -1.86 0.22
C CYS A 489 1.62 -2.84 1.39
N SER A 490 0.67 -2.77 2.32
CA SER A 490 0.49 -3.71 3.42
C SER A 490 -0.83 -4.45 3.25
N LEU A 491 -0.87 -5.73 3.62
CA LEU A 491 -2.06 -6.56 3.65
C LEU A 491 -2.35 -6.95 5.11
N PHE A 492 -3.45 -6.44 5.65
CA PHE A 492 -3.97 -6.87 6.95
C PHE A 492 -4.85 -8.09 6.75
N VAL A 493 -4.64 -9.12 7.58
CA VAL A 493 -5.36 -10.40 7.53
C VAL A 493 -5.99 -10.67 8.88
N VAL A 494 -7.32 -10.62 8.96
CA VAL A 494 -8.11 -10.91 10.16
C VAL A 494 -8.53 -12.37 10.10
N VAL A 495 -8.06 -13.15 11.06
CA VAL A 495 -8.38 -14.57 11.25
C VAL A 495 -9.37 -14.69 12.40
N PRO A 496 -10.63 -15.10 12.15
CA PRO A 496 -11.60 -15.30 13.21
C PRO A 496 -11.20 -16.50 14.09
N LEU A 497 -11.42 -16.37 15.41
CA LEU A 497 -11.16 -17.45 16.38
C LEU A 497 -12.27 -18.52 16.40
N HIS A 498 -13.46 -18.14 15.97
CA HIS A 498 -14.64 -18.98 15.84
C HIS A 498 -15.03 -19.14 14.36
N GLU A 499 -16.17 -19.78 14.08
CA GLU A 499 -16.67 -19.95 12.71
C GLU A 499 -16.70 -18.60 11.96
N GLY A 500 -16.09 -18.57 10.78
CA GLY A 500 -16.01 -17.38 9.96
C GLY A 500 -14.94 -17.49 8.88
N ASN A 501 -15.03 -16.61 7.89
CA ASN A 501 -14.03 -16.51 6.82
C ASN A 501 -12.97 -15.47 7.16
N ILE A 502 -11.74 -15.70 6.70
CA ILE A 502 -10.66 -14.71 6.77
C ILE A 502 -11.07 -13.47 5.97
N THR A 503 -10.95 -12.31 6.61
CA THR A 503 -11.11 -11.01 5.95
C THR A 503 -9.73 -10.39 5.75
N SER A 504 -9.48 -9.79 4.59
CA SER A 504 -8.22 -9.09 4.36
C SER A 504 -8.41 -7.76 3.65
N LYS A 505 -7.53 -6.81 3.94
CA LYS A 505 -7.56 -5.45 3.40
C LYS A 505 -6.17 -4.93 3.08
N LEU A 506 -5.99 -4.39 1.87
CA LEU A 506 -4.79 -3.69 1.44
C LEU A 506 -4.80 -2.24 1.93
N ALA A 507 -3.72 -1.88 2.61
CA ALA A 507 -3.41 -0.55 3.12
C ALA A 507 -2.10 -0.02 2.51
N ASP A 508 -1.71 1.20 2.89
CA ASP A 508 -0.50 1.89 2.40
C ASP A 508 -0.44 2.02 0.86
N LEU A 509 -1.60 2.15 0.22
CA LEU A 509 -1.78 2.34 -1.22
C LEU A 509 -1.63 3.81 -1.66
N ASP A 510 -0.80 4.57 -0.96
CA ASP A 510 -0.50 5.96 -1.32
C ASP A 510 0.30 6.01 -2.62
N PHE A 511 -0.23 6.70 -3.63
CA PHE A 511 0.42 6.81 -4.93
C PHE A 511 1.83 7.41 -4.80
N LYS A 512 2.86 6.63 -5.15
CA LYS A 512 4.25 7.02 -4.89
C LYS A 512 4.63 8.26 -5.72
N SER A 513 5.42 9.17 -5.14
CA SER A 513 5.96 10.34 -5.86
C SER A 513 7.05 9.95 -6.87
N ALA A 514 7.13 10.69 -7.98
CA ALA A 514 8.19 10.54 -8.99
C ALA A 514 9.59 10.91 -8.44
N GLU A 515 9.66 11.75 -7.40
CA GLU A 515 10.93 12.15 -6.75
C GLU A 515 11.69 10.95 -6.14
N LYS A 516 11.01 9.83 -5.91
CA LYS A 516 11.62 8.60 -5.38
C LYS A 516 12.30 7.74 -6.46
N MET A 517 12.25 8.13 -7.73
CA MET A 517 12.81 7.33 -8.82
C MET A 517 14.31 7.10 -8.67
N ASP A 518 15.06 8.13 -8.29
CA ASP A 518 16.50 8.01 -8.08
C ASP A 518 16.81 7.04 -6.93
N ASP A 519 16.11 7.17 -5.80
CA ASP A 519 16.23 6.23 -4.67
C ASP A 519 15.94 4.78 -5.08
N TRP A 520 15.00 4.55 -6.00
CA TRP A 520 14.65 3.22 -6.49
C TRP A 520 15.72 2.65 -7.41
N ARG A 521 16.24 3.50 -8.30
CA ARG A 521 17.30 3.15 -9.25
C ARG A 521 18.58 2.81 -8.52
N ASP A 522 19.01 3.66 -7.58
CA ASP A 522 20.26 3.45 -6.83
C ASP A 522 20.19 2.17 -5.99
N LYS A 523 19.03 1.89 -5.36
CA LYS A 523 18.81 0.64 -4.64
C LYS A 523 18.87 -0.57 -5.56
N GLU A 524 18.25 -0.50 -6.74
CA GLU A 524 18.26 -1.63 -7.68
C GLU A 524 19.66 -1.86 -8.26
N ALA A 525 20.37 -0.79 -8.63
CA ALA A 525 21.74 -0.84 -9.11
C ALA A 525 22.66 -1.50 -8.06
N ALA A 526 22.59 -1.07 -6.80
CA ALA A 526 23.36 -1.69 -5.73
C ALA A 526 23.06 -3.19 -5.56
N LEU A 527 21.80 -3.63 -5.69
CA LEU A 527 21.48 -5.06 -5.62
C LEU A 527 22.10 -5.88 -6.77
N VAL A 528 22.19 -5.29 -7.96
CA VAL A 528 22.77 -5.91 -9.15
C VAL A 528 24.30 -5.88 -9.08
N ASP A 529 24.89 -4.70 -8.92
CA ASP A 529 26.33 -4.46 -8.97
C ASP A 529 27.07 -5.15 -7.83
N ASP A 530 26.49 -5.12 -6.62
CA ASP A 530 27.03 -5.86 -5.48
C ASP A 530 26.63 -7.34 -5.51
N GLY A 531 26.06 -7.86 -6.60
CA GLY A 531 25.79 -9.28 -6.81
C GLY A 531 24.85 -9.90 -5.78
N TRP A 532 23.98 -9.13 -5.11
CA TRP A 532 23.08 -9.66 -4.07
C TRP A 532 22.08 -10.69 -4.60
N TYR A 533 21.80 -10.69 -5.90
CA TYR A 533 21.01 -11.72 -6.57
C TYR A 533 21.71 -13.08 -6.69
N VAL A 534 23.06 -13.12 -6.67
CA VAL A 534 23.87 -14.29 -7.07
C VAL A 534 24.93 -14.73 -6.04
N LYS A 535 25.41 -13.84 -5.16
CA LYS A 535 26.50 -14.11 -4.19
C LYS A 535 26.16 -15.21 -3.17
N ASN A 536 27.17 -16.00 -2.79
CA ASN A 536 27.27 -17.10 -1.79
C ASN A 536 25.95 -17.58 -1.08
N PRO A 537 25.55 -18.86 -1.25
CA PRO A 537 24.28 -19.41 -0.76
C PRO A 537 24.27 -19.91 0.69
N GLU A 538 25.21 -19.53 1.56
CA GLU A 538 25.24 -19.95 2.97
C GLU A 538 23.85 -19.75 3.64
N ILE A 539 23.11 -20.86 3.69
CA ILE A 539 21.73 -21.04 4.18
C ILE A 539 20.67 -20.16 3.45
N HIS A 540 20.44 -20.41 2.16
CA HIS A 540 19.41 -19.74 1.35
C HIS A 540 18.13 -20.53 1.05
N ASN A 541 17.74 -21.49 1.89
CA ASN A 541 16.57 -22.35 1.61
C ASN A 541 15.20 -21.62 1.58
N VAL A 542 15.10 -20.40 2.11
CA VAL A 542 13.84 -19.65 2.19
C VAL A 542 13.37 -19.14 0.81
N CYS A 543 14.29 -18.74 -0.06
CA CYS A 543 13.92 -18.16 -1.36
C CYS A 543 13.50 -19.23 -2.36
N LEU A 544 12.40 -19.01 -3.10
CA LEU A 544 11.94 -19.92 -4.15
C LEU A 544 13.01 -20.18 -5.23
N LEU A 545 13.87 -19.19 -5.52
CA LEU A 545 14.88 -19.30 -6.57
C LEU A 545 16.16 -20.04 -6.13
N ALA A 546 16.33 -20.32 -4.84
CA ALA A 546 17.56 -20.91 -4.33
C ALA A 546 17.80 -22.35 -4.83
N GLY A 547 16.74 -23.09 -5.16
CA GLY A 547 16.82 -24.45 -5.69
C GLY A 547 17.01 -24.56 -7.20
N LYS A 548 17.07 -23.44 -7.94
CA LYS A 548 17.18 -23.46 -9.42
C LYS A 548 18.60 -23.69 -9.94
N ARG A 549 19.61 -23.82 -9.08
CA ARG A 549 20.97 -24.23 -9.48
C ARG A 549 21.27 -25.63 -8.95
N LEU A 550 21.17 -26.60 -9.85
CA LEU A 550 22.05 -27.77 -10.03
C LEU A 550 21.39 -28.71 -11.07
N THR A 551 21.35 -28.27 -12.33
CA THR A 551 21.29 -29.17 -13.51
C THR A 551 22.14 -28.56 -14.61
#